data_AF-A0A956D235-F1
#
_entry.id   AF-A0A956D235-F1
#
_cell.length_a   1.000
_cell.length_b   1.000
_cell.length_c   1.000
_cell.angle_alpha   90.00
_cell.angle_beta   90.00
_cell.angle_gamma   90.00
#
_symmetry.space_group_name_H-M   'P 1'
#
loop_
_entity.id
_entity.type
_entity.pdbx_description
1 polymer ?
#
loop_
_entity_poly.entity_id
_entity_poly.type
_entity_poly.pdbx_seq_one_letter_code
_entity_poly.pdbx_strand_id
1 'polypeptide(L)'
;MTDDAREPGEGAGAQEPEPALRIRMGSKPGASLRVKALGLEVVRKEAGIIDAVVPSFREVAVATSGLSSPTAPKKTNRCVILVPSEEEARIEWNGLFVEGRFSIREKEWDSRFAREMFREFQPC
;
A
#
# COMPACT_ATOMS: atom_id res chain seq x y z
N MET A 1 45.06 -28.16 -30.09
CA MET A 1 43.94 -28.93 -30.67
C MET A 1 42.97 -29.10 -29.51
N THR A 2 42.04 -28.15 -29.36
CA THR A 2 40.58 -28.30 -29.68
C THR A 2 39.94 -29.31 -28.72
N ASP A 3 38.79 -29.14 -28.10
CA ASP A 3 37.65 -28.20 -28.11
C ASP A 3 36.83 -28.71 -26.89
N ASP A 4 36.25 -27.87 -26.03
CA ASP A 4 34.84 -27.43 -26.11
C ASP A 4 33.98 -27.99 -24.96
N ALA A 5 33.16 -27.07 -24.44
CA ALA A 5 31.88 -27.21 -23.76
C ALA A 5 31.65 -28.27 -22.66
N ARG A 6 31.35 -27.77 -21.45
CA ARG A 6 29.95 -27.76 -20.94
C ARG A 6 29.79 -26.92 -19.66
N GLU A 7 29.26 -25.71 -19.82
CA GLU A 7 28.16 -25.26 -18.97
C GLU A 7 26.87 -25.83 -19.61
N PRO A 8 25.75 -26.11 -18.90
CA PRO A 8 25.11 -25.14 -18.00
C PRO A 8 24.30 -25.68 -16.80
N GLY A 9 24.07 -24.78 -15.84
CA GLY A 9 22.73 -24.57 -15.29
C GLY A 9 22.40 -25.27 -13.97
N GLU A 10 22.37 -24.48 -12.90
CA GLU A 10 21.30 -24.61 -11.91
C GLU A 10 20.60 -23.26 -11.79
N GLY A 11 19.31 -23.29 -12.12
CA GLY A 11 18.46 -22.13 -12.27
C GLY A 11 18.50 -21.26 -11.02
N ALA A 12 18.77 -19.97 -11.23
CA ALA A 12 18.19 -18.94 -10.40
C ALA A 12 16.69 -19.20 -10.41
N GLY A 13 16.17 -19.81 -9.33
CA GLY A 13 14.74 -19.95 -9.12
C GLY A 13 14.15 -18.58 -9.40
N ALA A 14 13.17 -18.54 -10.31
CA ALA A 14 12.47 -17.31 -10.63
C ALA A 14 11.97 -16.75 -9.30
N GLN A 15 12.72 -15.80 -8.75
CA GLN A 15 12.34 -15.08 -7.56
C GLN A 15 11.09 -14.35 -8.01
N GLU A 16 9.92 -14.86 -7.61
CA GLU A 16 8.68 -14.15 -7.84
C GLU A 16 8.96 -12.70 -7.44
N PRO A 17 8.74 -11.72 -8.34
CA PRO A 17 9.16 -10.36 -8.09
C PRO A 17 8.57 -9.96 -6.74
N GLU A 18 9.45 -9.59 -5.79
CA GLU A 18 9.00 -9.18 -4.46
C GLU A 18 7.88 -8.16 -4.63
N PRO A 19 6.76 -8.33 -3.91
CA PRO A 19 5.62 -7.46 -4.11
C PRO A 19 6.01 -6.01 -3.85
N ALA A 20 5.82 -5.15 -4.85
CA ALA A 20 6.21 -3.75 -4.76
C ALA A 20 5.56 -3.03 -3.56
N LEU A 21 4.37 -3.47 -3.16
CA LEU A 21 3.66 -2.94 -1.99
C LEU A 21 2.80 -4.00 -1.31
N ARG A 22 2.89 -4.09 0.02
CA ARG A 22 1.97 -4.82 0.88
C ARG A 22 1.24 -3.85 1.78
N ILE A 23 -0.09 -3.90 1.75
CA ILE A 23 -0.97 -3.02 2.53
C ILE A 23 -1.80 -3.90 3.45
N ARG A 24 -1.63 -3.73 4.77
CA ARG A 24 -2.40 -4.43 5.78
C ARG A 24 -3.15 -3.45 6.64
N MET A 25 -4.35 -3.82 7.07
CA MET A 25 -5.07 -3.06 8.08
C MET A 25 -5.65 -4.01 9.13
N GLY A 26 -5.31 -3.78 10.39
CA GLY A 26 -5.83 -4.51 11.54
C GLY A 26 -7.32 -4.21 11.76
N SER A 27 -8.00 -5.14 12.43
CA SER A 27 -9.42 -5.00 12.73
C SER A 27 -9.61 -3.98 13.85
N LYS A 28 -10.16 -2.80 13.52
CA LYS A 28 -10.58 -1.79 14.49
C LYS A 28 -12.04 -1.38 14.22
N PRO A 29 -12.89 -1.24 15.27
CA PRO A 29 -14.26 -0.78 15.10
C PRO A 29 -14.33 0.59 14.41
N GLY A 30 -15.20 0.70 13.40
CA GLY A 30 -15.39 1.94 12.63
C GLY A 30 -14.22 2.31 11.71
N ALA A 31 -13.21 1.45 11.61
CA ALA A 31 -12.07 1.69 10.75
C ALA A 31 -12.33 1.16 9.33
N SER A 32 -11.90 1.92 8.32
CA SER A 32 -11.97 1.49 6.91
C SER A 32 -10.65 1.78 6.22
N LEU A 33 -10.29 0.89 5.29
CA LEU A 33 -9.21 1.09 4.33
C LEU A 33 -9.84 1.35 2.96
N ARG A 34 -9.19 2.19 2.15
CA ARG A 34 -9.47 2.35 0.74
C ARG A 34 -8.15 2.52 0.00
N VAL A 35 -8.00 1.81 -1.11
CA VAL A 35 -6.82 1.88 -1.97
C VAL A 35 -7.28 2.19 -3.39
N LYS A 36 -6.62 3.14 -4.05
CA LYS A 36 -6.78 3.37 -5.49
C LYS A 36 -5.43 3.16 -6.16
N ALA A 37 -5.37 2.26 -7.12
CA ALA A 37 -4.23 2.09 -8.02
C ALA A 37 -4.73 1.72 -9.42
N LEU A 38 -3.88 1.88 -10.44
CA LEU A 38 -4.20 1.42 -11.78
C LEU A 38 -4.40 -0.11 -11.78
N GLY A 39 -5.54 -0.59 -12.27
CA GLY A 39 -5.86 -2.02 -12.27
C GLY A 39 -6.26 -2.61 -10.90
N LEU A 40 -6.30 -1.81 -9.84
CA LEU A 40 -6.78 -2.20 -8.51
C LEU A 40 -7.79 -1.15 -8.02
N GLU A 41 -9.07 -1.44 -8.19
CA GLU A 41 -10.12 -0.50 -7.80
C GLU A 41 -10.71 -0.82 -6.42
N VAL A 42 -10.46 0.10 -5.48
CA VAL A 42 -11.12 0.27 -4.18
C VAL A 42 -11.35 -1.01 -3.39
N VAL A 43 -10.31 -1.47 -2.69
CA VAL A 43 -10.48 -2.40 -1.55
C VAL A 43 -11.09 -1.60 -0.38
N ARG A 44 -12.43 -1.57 -0.30
CA ARG A 44 -13.15 -1.07 0.88
C ARG A 44 -13.48 -2.25 1.78
N LYS A 45 -12.91 -2.27 2.99
CA LYS A 45 -13.36 -3.21 4.03
C LYS A 45 -13.64 -2.48 5.33
N GLU A 46 -14.77 -2.87 5.92
CA GLU A 46 -15.30 -2.37 7.18
C GLU A 46 -15.31 -3.58 8.12
N ALA A 47 -14.51 -3.53 9.19
CA ALA A 47 -14.20 -4.63 10.11
C ALA A 47 -13.38 -5.80 9.51
N GLY A 48 -12.46 -6.37 10.31
CA GLY A 48 -11.57 -7.49 9.95
C GLY A 48 -10.19 -7.09 9.41
N ILE A 49 -9.29 -8.07 9.22
CA ILE A 49 -7.91 -7.85 8.72
C ILE A 49 -7.90 -7.78 7.19
N ILE A 50 -7.30 -6.75 6.61
CA ILE A 50 -6.99 -6.68 5.16
C ILE A 50 -5.52 -7.03 4.98
N ASP A 51 -5.21 -7.80 3.94
CA ASP A 51 -3.86 -8.02 3.43
C ASP A 51 -3.95 -7.93 1.90
N ALA A 52 -3.51 -6.81 1.35
CA ALA A 52 -3.51 -6.55 -0.08
C ALA A 52 -2.07 -6.49 -0.56
N VAL A 53 -1.79 -7.20 -1.64
CA VAL A 53 -0.48 -7.24 -2.29
C VAL A 53 -0.63 -6.56 -3.64
N VAL A 54 0.16 -5.51 -3.87
CA VAL A 54 0.22 -4.79 -5.14
C VAL A 54 1.55 -5.17 -5.80
N PRO A 55 1.53 -6.04 -6.82
CA PRO A 55 2.76 -6.57 -7.43
C PRO A 55 3.53 -5.49 -8.19
N SER A 56 2.83 -4.52 -8.78
CA SER A 56 3.41 -3.35 -9.43
C SER A 56 2.44 -2.18 -9.39
N PHE A 57 2.98 -0.97 -9.33
CA PHE A 57 2.18 0.25 -9.35
C PHE A 57 3.01 1.41 -9.91
N ARG A 58 2.33 2.46 -10.38
CA ARG A 58 2.94 3.75 -10.72
C ARG A 58 2.66 4.78 -9.65
N GLU A 59 1.40 4.85 -9.24
CA GLU A 59 0.94 5.64 -8.11
C GLU A 59 -0.17 4.89 -7.38
N VAL A 60 -0.17 4.99 -6.05
CA VAL A 60 -1.20 4.42 -5.19
C VAL A 60 -1.66 5.46 -4.19
N ALA A 61 -2.95 5.72 -4.11
CA ALA A 61 -3.51 6.43 -2.97
C ALA A 61 -4.03 5.43 -1.95
N VAL A 62 -3.57 5.57 -0.71
CA VAL A 62 -4.05 4.80 0.44
C VAL A 62 -4.74 5.75 1.40
N ALA A 63 -6.05 5.56 1.57
CA ALA A 63 -6.83 6.29 2.56
C ALA A 63 -7.31 5.35 3.65
N THR A 64 -7.31 5.85 4.89
CA THR A 64 -8.02 5.18 5.98
C THR A 64 -8.95 6.13 6.67
N SER A 65 -10.00 5.56 7.26
CA SER A 65 -10.80 6.22 8.27
C SER A 65 -10.77 5.43 9.57
N GLY A 66 -10.99 6.10 10.69
CA GLY A 66 -11.14 5.45 11.99
C GLY A 66 -11.71 6.41 13.03
N LEU A 67 -11.75 5.95 14.28
CA LEU A 67 -12.14 6.75 15.44
C LEU A 67 -10.89 7.12 16.25
N SER A 68 -10.77 8.38 16.66
CA SER A 68 -9.63 8.88 17.44
C SER A 68 -9.55 8.27 18.84
N SER A 69 -10.68 7.96 19.46
CA SER A 69 -10.79 7.36 20.79
C SER A 69 -12.08 6.54 20.92
N PRO A 70 -12.07 5.42 21.66
CA PRO A 70 -13.29 4.69 22.02
C PRO A 70 -14.26 5.50 22.89
N THR A 71 -13.74 6.40 23.73
CA THR A 71 -14.53 7.14 24.73
C THR A 71 -14.99 8.51 24.24
N ALA A 72 -14.34 9.05 23.19
CA ALA A 72 -14.71 10.31 22.55
C ALA A 72 -14.45 10.21 21.04
N PRO A 73 -15.33 9.52 20.30
CA PRO A 73 -15.10 9.16 18.91
C PRO A 73 -15.17 10.39 18.00
N LYS A 74 -14.02 10.86 17.50
CA LYS A 74 -13.95 11.74 16.32
C LYS A 74 -13.50 10.92 15.12
N LYS A 75 -14.22 11.07 14.01
CA LYS A 75 -13.83 10.42 12.76
C LYS A 75 -12.54 11.06 12.25
N THR A 76 -11.50 10.25 12.10
CA THR A 76 -10.23 10.68 11.50
C THR A 76 -10.12 10.06 10.12
N ASN A 77 -9.91 10.87 9.08
CA ASN A 77 -9.47 10.39 7.77
C ASN A 77 -8.03 10.81 7.54
N ARG A 78 -7.29 9.96 6.86
CA ARG A 78 -5.89 10.17 6.50
C ARG A 78 -5.66 9.60 5.11
N CYS A 79 -4.83 10.26 4.31
CA CYS A 79 -4.51 9.84 2.95
C CYS A 79 -3.01 9.98 2.70
N VAL A 80 -2.43 9.02 1.99
CA VAL A 80 -1.07 9.10 1.44
C VAL A 80 -1.08 8.71 -0.02
N ILE A 81 -0.28 9.39 -0.83
CA ILE A 81 0.02 9.03 -2.20
C ILE A 81 1.43 8.45 -2.21
N LEU A 82 1.54 7.21 -2.68
CA LEU A 82 2.75 6.44 -2.72
C LEU A 82 3.20 6.29 -4.18
N VAL A 83 4.50 6.40 -4.40
CA VAL A 83 5.15 6.15 -5.69
C VAL A 83 6.24 5.09 -5.51
N PRO A 84 6.61 4.33 -6.56
CA PRO A 84 7.72 3.40 -6.49
C PRO A 84 9.00 4.07 -6.01
N SER A 85 9.79 3.31 -5.28
CA SER A 85 11.14 3.69 -4.84
C SER A 85 12.09 2.52 -5.06
N GLU A 86 13.39 2.78 -5.03
CA GLU A 86 14.40 1.70 -4.97
C GLU A 86 14.58 1.21 -3.54
N GLU A 87 14.30 2.07 -2.56
CA GLU A 87 14.45 1.78 -1.14
C GLU A 87 13.16 1.19 -0.55
N GLU A 88 13.33 0.26 0.39
CA GLU A 88 12.22 -0.25 1.19
C GLU A 88 11.79 0.78 2.24
N ALA A 89 10.48 0.94 2.39
CA ALA A 89 9.87 1.80 3.36
C ALA A 89 8.74 1.07 4.10
N ARG A 90 8.47 1.54 5.32
CA ARG A 90 7.34 1.08 6.12
C ARG A 90 6.58 2.25 6.74
N ILE A 91 5.26 2.25 6.58
CA ILE A 91 4.35 3.15 7.28
C ILE A 91 3.53 2.32 8.24
N GLU A 92 3.43 2.78 9.48
CA GLU A 92 2.47 2.26 10.45
C GLU A 92 1.67 3.42 11.05
N TRP A 93 0.35 3.43 10.84
CA TRP A 93 -0.53 4.39 11.47
C TRP A 93 -1.81 3.68 11.92
N ASN A 94 -2.33 3.94 13.12
CA ASN A 94 -3.63 3.46 13.60
C ASN A 94 -4.05 2.03 13.17
N GLY A 95 -3.12 1.09 12.99
CA GLY A 95 -3.40 -0.27 12.53
C GLY A 95 -3.39 -0.48 11.01
N LEU A 96 -3.18 0.56 10.20
CA LEU A 96 -2.67 0.47 8.84
C LEU A 96 -1.17 0.18 8.89
N PHE A 97 -0.74 -0.76 8.07
CA PHE A 97 0.65 -1.10 7.81
C PHE A 97 0.83 -1.07 6.30
N VAL A 98 1.82 -0.33 5.82
CA VAL A 98 2.23 -0.36 4.41
C VAL A 98 3.71 -0.65 4.39
N GLU A 99 4.12 -1.64 3.60
CA GLU A 99 5.51 -2.11 3.51
C GLU A 99 5.83 -2.40 2.05
N GLY A 100 7.05 -2.12 1.62
CA GLY A 100 7.52 -2.39 0.26
C GLY A 100 8.43 -1.28 -0.26
N ARG A 101 8.70 -1.29 -1.56
CA ARG A 101 9.60 -0.32 -2.19
C ARG A 101 8.84 0.90 -2.69
N PHE A 102 8.60 1.84 -1.79
CA PHE A 102 7.83 3.04 -2.08
C PHE A 102 8.39 4.28 -1.39
N SER A 103 8.04 5.45 -1.94
CA SER A 103 8.25 6.75 -1.33
C SER A 103 6.91 7.46 -1.14
N ILE A 104 6.80 8.27 -0.08
CA ILE A 104 5.62 9.12 0.13
C ILE A 104 5.77 10.36 -0.75
N ARG A 105 4.95 10.46 -1.79
CA ARG A 105 4.88 11.67 -2.62
C ARG A 105 4.11 12.76 -1.90
N GLU A 106 2.93 12.43 -1.37
CA GLU A 106 2.04 13.36 -0.68
C GLU A 106 1.36 12.69 0.53
N LYS A 107 1.07 13.46 1.57
CA LYS A 107 0.34 12.99 2.75
C LYS A 107 -0.56 14.07 3.32
N GLU A 108 -1.71 13.66 3.84
CA GLU A 108 -2.66 14.54 4.49
C GLU A 108 -3.35 13.87 5.68
N TRP A 109 -3.32 14.55 6.83
CA TRP A 109 -3.82 14.08 8.12
C TRP A 109 -5.08 14.81 8.59
N ASP A 110 -5.36 15.99 8.04
CA ASP A 110 -6.65 16.63 8.22
C ASP A 110 -7.74 15.84 7.50
N SER A 111 -8.83 15.59 8.20
CA SER A 111 -9.86 14.66 7.73
C SER A 111 -10.65 15.15 6.53
N ARG A 112 -10.73 16.47 6.32
CA ARG A 112 -11.38 17.07 5.16
C ARG A 112 -10.46 16.97 3.97
N PHE A 113 -9.23 17.48 4.10
CA PHE A 113 -8.26 17.49 3.00
C PHE A 113 -7.85 16.08 2.57
N ALA A 114 -7.71 15.14 3.51
CA ALA A 114 -7.40 13.75 3.18
C ALA A 114 -8.51 13.09 2.33
N ARG A 115 -9.77 13.45 2.58
CA ARG A 115 -10.91 12.93 1.81
C ARG A 115 -10.94 13.55 0.41
N GLU A 116 -10.67 14.85 0.30
CA GLU A 116 -10.59 15.56 -0.99
C GLU A 116 -9.44 14.99 -1.83
N MET A 117 -8.23 14.87 -1.26
CA MET A 117 -7.05 14.24 -1.87
C MET A 117 -7.37 12.84 -2.41
N PHE A 118 -7.95 11.95 -1.60
CA PHE A 118 -8.29 10.59 -2.07
C PHE A 118 -9.37 10.58 -3.15
N ARG A 119 -10.35 11.50 -3.08
CA ARG A 119 -11.43 11.61 -4.07
C ARG A 119 -10.89 12.03 -5.42
N GLU A 120 -10.03 13.05 -5.42
CA GLU A 120 -9.47 13.68 -6.62
C GLU A 120 -8.32 12.89 -7.22
N PHE A 121 -7.66 12.04 -6.44
CA PHE A 121 -6.66 11.12 -6.96
C PHE A 121 -7.22 10.21 -8.05
N GLN A 122 -6.58 10.27 -9.21
CA GLN A 122 -6.76 9.39 -10.36
C GLN A 122 -5.41 8.73 -10.67
N PRO A 123 -5.28 7.41 -10.53
CA PRO A 123 -4.02 6.73 -10.86
C PRO A 123 -3.74 6.81 -12.37
N CYS A 124 -2.49 7.12 -12.70
CA CYS A 124 -1.96 7.30 -14.06
C CYS A 124 -1.11 6.10 -14.54
#